data_AF-A0A1G0YIN0-F1
#
_entry.id   AF-A0A1G0YIN0-F1
#
_cell.length_a   1.000
_cell.length_b   1.000
_cell.length_c   1.000
_cell.angle_alpha   90.00
_cell.angle_beta   90.00
_cell.angle_gamma   90.00
#
_symmetry.space_group_name_H-M   'P 1'
#
loop_
_entity.id
_entity.type
_entity.pdbx_description
1 polymer ?
#
loop_
_entity_poly.entity_id
_entity_poly.type
_entity_poly.pdbx_seq_one_letter_code
_entity_poly.pdbx_strand_id
1 'polypeptide(L)'
;MDAPVRILLHPSDETYFAMGKTLENFPTKEFAIDNSFKRPKELTFKFQRSNSSAFAKILVLAEKADEFNVSTIDGKEIFSAKWYYENICGCVDFALLLSRIRNKTLYIDGIPEDWKESMAFLPCLKDRMECYNPIRHCFGVAGNYLSIWGCEAIKLRWFGFENWFSWGTFDNPNVFRFDKARLAHELRRRAMKFRLCPYLNYTYIQEVVKHFPETVYVDRKKWNYRTCYNSRPEVLFVVLKDELGSRSFFTDGVFPKSWEIPAEIMAKAMGLSGKDELKLLWSSPDGTVSYT
;
A
#
# COMPACT_ATOMS: atom_id res chain seq x y z
N MET A 1 -37.51 3.57 -17.23
CA MET A 1 -36.18 3.25 -17.80
C MET A 1 -35.78 4.47 -18.59
N ASP A 2 -35.02 5.36 -17.97
CA ASP A 2 -34.61 6.60 -18.63
C ASP A 2 -33.53 6.31 -19.68
N ALA A 3 -33.72 6.87 -20.87
CA ALA A 3 -32.82 6.67 -21.99
C ALA A 3 -31.41 7.25 -21.66
N PRO A 4 -30.31 6.57 -22.07
CA PRO A 4 -28.99 7.13 -21.92
C PRO A 4 -28.86 8.40 -22.77
N VAL A 5 -28.64 9.54 -22.08
CA VAL A 5 -28.44 10.84 -22.69
C VAL A 5 -27.22 10.79 -23.61
N ARG A 6 -27.42 11.14 -24.90
CA ARG A 6 -26.37 11.23 -25.91
C ARG A 6 -25.74 12.62 -25.85
N ILE A 7 -24.41 12.68 -25.72
CA ILE A 7 -23.64 13.92 -25.83
C ILE A 7 -22.71 13.79 -27.05
N LEU A 8 -22.84 14.71 -27.99
CA LEU A 8 -22.06 14.81 -29.23
C LEU A 8 -20.91 15.80 -29.02
N LEU A 9 -19.69 15.41 -29.38
CA LEU A 9 -18.51 16.29 -29.34
C LEU A 9 -18.04 16.59 -30.77
N HIS A 10 -17.94 17.88 -31.12
CA HIS A 10 -17.35 18.39 -32.36
C HIS A 10 -15.95 18.96 -32.06
N PRO A 11 -14.96 18.87 -32.98
CA PRO A 11 -13.57 19.20 -32.65
C PRO A 11 -13.22 20.69 -32.63
N SER A 12 -14.19 21.59 -32.80
CA SER A 12 -13.91 23.02 -33.06
C SER A 12 -14.58 24.02 -32.13
N ASP A 13 -15.52 23.62 -31.28
CA ASP A 13 -16.22 24.55 -30.39
C ASP A 13 -16.32 23.99 -28.98
N GLU A 14 -15.68 24.70 -28.04
CA GLU A 14 -15.75 24.46 -26.60
C GLU A 14 -17.20 24.66 -26.13
N THR A 15 -17.96 23.59 -25.97
CA THR A 15 -19.14 23.58 -25.08
C THR A 15 -19.33 22.19 -24.49
N TYR A 16 -19.12 22.08 -23.17
CA TYR A 16 -19.23 20.84 -22.41
C TYR A 16 -20.47 20.90 -21.52
N PHE A 17 -21.37 19.92 -21.64
CA PHE A 17 -22.46 19.72 -20.68
C PHE A 17 -22.29 18.38 -19.98
N ALA A 18 -21.94 18.42 -18.70
CA ALA A 18 -22.00 17.29 -17.79
C ALA A 18 -23.18 17.51 -16.83
N MET A 19 -24.17 16.63 -16.84
CA MET A 19 -25.12 16.51 -15.74
C MET A 19 -24.59 15.47 -14.75
N GLY A 20 -23.60 15.88 -13.96
CA GLY A 20 -23.24 15.21 -12.71
C GLY A 20 -23.76 16.06 -11.55
N LYS A 21 -24.37 15.44 -10.54
CA LYS A 21 -24.68 16.15 -9.29
C LYS A 21 -23.36 16.66 -8.72
N THR A 22 -23.20 17.98 -8.57
CA THR A 22 -22.21 18.57 -7.67
C THR A 22 -22.51 18.03 -6.28
N LEU A 23 -21.67 17.11 -5.80
CA LEU A 23 -21.73 16.63 -4.42
C LEU A 23 -20.91 17.57 -3.53
N GLU A 24 -21.52 17.90 -2.40
CA GLU A 24 -20.99 18.77 -1.37
C GLU A 24 -19.64 18.29 -0.83
N ASN A 25 -18.83 19.27 -0.40
CA ASN A 25 -17.49 19.15 0.17
C ASN A 25 -17.23 17.81 0.87
N PHE A 26 -16.33 17.00 0.31
CA PHE A 26 -15.79 15.84 1.00
C PHE A 26 -15.08 16.31 2.28
N PRO A 27 -15.37 15.71 3.45
CA PRO A 27 -14.68 16.07 4.68
C PRO A 27 -13.19 15.71 4.53
N THR A 28 -12.34 16.73 4.49
CA THR A 28 -10.89 16.60 4.61
C THR A 28 -10.54 16.26 6.05
N LYS A 29 -10.83 15.03 6.49
CA LYS A 29 -10.19 14.53 7.71
C LYS A 29 -8.72 14.29 7.38
N GLU A 30 -7.88 15.10 8.00
CA GLU A 30 -6.44 15.06 7.86
C GLU A 30 -5.93 13.66 8.19
N PHE A 31 -5.10 13.10 7.30
CA PHE A 31 -4.48 11.80 7.47
C PHE A 31 -3.35 11.92 8.49
N ALA A 32 -3.70 11.95 9.78
CA ALA A 32 -2.75 12.11 10.88
C ALA A 32 -2.13 10.78 11.32
N ILE A 33 -0.86 10.83 11.74
CA ILE A 33 -0.26 9.74 12.52
C ILE A 33 -0.91 9.80 13.88
N ASP A 34 -1.62 8.74 14.25
CA ASP A 34 -2.05 8.55 15.62
C ASP A 34 -1.20 7.48 16.29
N ASN A 35 -1.45 7.26 17.58
CA ASN A 35 -0.68 6.33 18.39
C ASN A 35 -0.71 4.88 17.87
N SER A 36 -1.62 4.52 16.94
CA SER A 36 -1.71 3.17 16.40
C SER A 36 -0.53 2.79 15.48
N PHE A 37 0.24 3.78 15.02
CA PHE A 37 1.47 3.57 14.25
C PHE A 37 2.75 3.75 15.06
N LYS A 38 2.63 3.96 16.39
CA LYS A 38 3.80 3.99 17.26
C LYS A 38 4.49 2.63 17.23
N ARG A 39 5.80 2.63 17.01
CA ARG A 39 6.61 1.41 17.10
C ARG A 39 6.54 0.89 18.55
N PRO A 40 6.30 -0.41 18.76
CA PRO A 40 6.40 -0.97 20.09
C PRO A 40 7.86 -0.96 20.55
N LYS A 41 8.09 -1.16 21.84
CA LYS A 41 9.43 -1.32 22.39
C LYS A 41 9.90 -2.76 22.28
N GLU A 42 9.01 -3.71 22.56
CA GLU A 42 9.36 -5.13 22.61
C GLU A 42 8.23 -6.05 22.15
N LEU A 43 8.63 -7.22 21.64
CA LEU A 43 7.78 -8.34 21.33
C LEU A 43 8.21 -9.52 22.19
N THR A 44 7.28 -10.08 22.97
CA THR A 44 7.51 -11.29 23.77
C THR A 44 6.67 -12.44 23.24
N PHE A 45 7.32 -13.55 22.96
CA PHE A 45 6.73 -14.78 22.48
C PHE A 45 6.74 -15.82 23.60
N LYS A 46 5.56 -16.23 24.06
CA LYS A 46 5.43 -17.35 25.00
C LYS A 46 4.93 -18.58 24.28
N PHE A 47 5.54 -19.73 24.54
CA PHE A 47 5.15 -20.99 23.94
C PHE A 47 5.47 -22.18 24.83
N GLN A 48 4.80 -23.30 24.58
CA GLN A 48 4.97 -24.54 25.34
C GLN A 48 5.69 -25.59 24.52
N ARG A 49 6.16 -26.63 25.22
CA ARG A 49 6.70 -27.83 24.58
C ARG A 49 5.73 -28.38 23.53
N SER A 50 6.27 -28.79 22.39
CA SER A 50 5.50 -29.31 21.25
C SER A 50 6.13 -30.58 20.70
N ASN A 51 5.30 -31.50 20.19
CA ASN A 51 5.75 -32.70 19.47
C ASN A 51 6.10 -32.42 18.00
N SER A 52 6.02 -31.15 17.56
CA SER A 52 6.43 -30.77 16.21
C SER A 52 7.91 -31.05 15.99
N SER A 53 8.27 -31.61 14.83
CA SER A 53 9.68 -31.79 14.43
C SER A 53 10.45 -30.48 14.35
N ALA A 54 9.76 -29.33 14.20
CA ALA A 54 10.38 -28.01 14.19
C ALA A 54 10.74 -27.49 15.60
N PHE A 55 10.27 -28.13 16.68
CA PHE A 55 10.40 -27.59 18.04
C PHE A 55 11.85 -27.42 18.49
N ALA A 56 12.73 -28.40 18.22
CA ALA A 56 14.15 -28.28 18.54
C ALA A 56 14.80 -27.07 17.86
N LYS A 57 14.48 -26.84 16.58
CA LYS A 57 14.96 -25.66 15.84
C LYS A 57 14.39 -24.36 16.40
N ILE A 58 13.14 -24.36 16.86
CA ILE A 58 12.51 -23.20 17.49
C ILE A 58 13.24 -22.84 18.78
N LEU A 59 13.62 -23.80 19.62
CA LEU A 59 14.41 -23.54 20.84
C LEU A 59 15.77 -22.91 20.52
N VAL A 60 16.51 -23.47 19.57
CA VAL A 60 17.81 -22.92 19.14
C VAL A 60 17.69 -21.48 18.63
N LEU A 61 16.58 -21.14 17.97
CA LEU A 61 16.34 -19.77 17.53
C LEU A 61 15.83 -18.87 18.66
N ALA A 62 15.07 -19.40 19.61
CA ALA A 62 14.58 -18.69 20.78
C ALA A 62 15.71 -18.25 21.71
N GLU A 63 16.76 -19.07 21.85
CA GLU A 63 17.96 -18.74 22.64
C GLU A 63 18.78 -17.58 22.06
N LYS A 64 18.50 -17.19 20.80
CA LYS A 64 19.10 -16.00 20.15
C LYS A 64 18.29 -14.71 20.40
N ALA A 65 17.23 -14.79 21.18
CA ALA A 65 16.44 -13.62 21.57
C ALA A 65 17.25 -12.67 22.44
N ASP A 66 16.83 -11.41 22.53
CA ASP A 66 17.46 -10.42 23.43
C ASP A 66 17.32 -10.87 24.90
N GLU A 67 16.18 -11.50 25.24
CA GLU A 67 16.00 -12.21 26.50
C GLU A 67 15.31 -13.56 26.25
N PHE A 68 15.84 -14.63 26.83
CA PHE A 68 15.23 -15.96 26.81
C PHE A 68 15.12 -16.53 28.22
N ASN A 69 13.93 -16.98 28.59
CA ASN A 69 13.63 -17.51 29.91
C ASN A 69 12.79 -18.79 29.80
N VAL A 70 13.03 -19.72 30.72
CA VAL A 70 12.21 -20.93 30.89
C VAL A 70 11.62 -20.90 32.29
N SER A 71 10.33 -21.15 32.39
CA SER A 71 9.60 -21.20 33.65
C SER A 71 8.69 -22.40 33.69
N THR A 72 8.36 -22.87 34.90
CA THR A 72 7.42 -23.98 35.09
C THR A 72 6.16 -23.41 35.73
N ILE A 73 5.02 -23.50 35.03
CA ILE A 73 3.71 -23.07 35.51
C ILE A 73 2.79 -24.28 35.45
N ASP A 74 2.20 -24.65 36.58
CA ASP A 74 1.31 -25.83 36.70
C ASP A 74 1.94 -27.13 36.16
N GLY A 75 3.23 -27.33 36.44
CA GLY A 75 4.00 -28.49 35.96
C GLY A 75 4.31 -28.49 34.46
N LYS A 76 4.02 -27.40 33.73
CA LYS A 76 4.31 -27.25 32.31
C LYS A 76 5.45 -26.26 32.08
N GLU A 77 6.40 -26.64 31.22
CA GLU A 77 7.46 -25.75 30.75
C GLU A 77 6.88 -24.67 29.82
N ILE A 78 7.03 -23.41 30.21
CA ILE A 78 6.71 -22.23 29.42
C ILE A 78 8.03 -21.56 29.02
N PHE A 79 8.27 -21.52 27.72
CA PHE A 79 9.38 -20.82 27.09
C PHE A 79 8.95 -19.38 26.78
N SER A 80 9.81 -18.41 27.08
CA SER A 80 9.58 -17.00 26.82
C SER A 80 10.79 -16.43 26.10
N ALA A 81 10.59 -15.94 24.88
CA ALA A 81 11.61 -15.32 24.05
C ALA A 81 11.20 -13.88 23.71
N LYS A 82 12.06 -12.91 23.99
CA LYS A 82 11.79 -11.49 23.81
C LYS A 82 12.76 -10.86 22.81
N TRP A 83 12.23 -10.07 21.89
CA TRP A 83 13.01 -9.19 21.03
C TRP A 83 12.63 -7.74 21.25
N TYR A 84 13.63 -6.87 21.37
CA TYR A 84 13.43 -5.42 21.22
C TYR A 84 13.11 -5.10 19.77
N TYR A 85 12.29 -4.08 19.55
CA TYR A 85 11.78 -3.76 18.22
C TYR A 85 12.89 -3.39 17.23
N GLU A 86 13.96 -2.79 17.71
CA GLU A 86 15.18 -2.47 16.97
C GLU A 86 15.81 -3.74 16.36
N ASN A 87 15.66 -4.89 17.02
CA ASN A 87 16.19 -6.19 16.62
C ASN A 87 15.12 -7.12 16.02
N ILE A 88 13.93 -6.61 15.68
CA ILE A 88 12.78 -7.44 15.23
C ILE A 88 13.10 -8.30 14.00
N CYS A 89 14.02 -7.88 13.13
CA CYS A 89 14.46 -8.69 11.99
C CYS A 89 15.09 -10.03 12.43
N GLY A 90 15.71 -10.08 13.62
CA GLY A 90 16.30 -11.29 14.18
C GLY A 90 15.27 -12.36 14.56
N CYS A 91 14.00 -11.97 14.78
CA CYS A 91 12.95 -12.91 15.18
C CYS A 91 12.20 -13.55 14.00
N VAL A 92 12.50 -13.19 12.75
CA VAL A 92 11.68 -13.57 11.58
C VAL A 92 11.61 -15.08 11.38
N ASP A 93 12.76 -15.75 11.31
CA ASP A 93 12.80 -17.20 11.12
C ASP A 93 12.18 -17.96 12.30
N PHE A 94 12.42 -17.46 13.52
CA PHE A 94 11.82 -17.97 14.74
C PHE A 94 10.29 -17.88 14.68
N ALA A 95 9.75 -16.69 14.41
CA ALA A 95 8.32 -16.43 14.40
C ALA A 95 7.61 -17.18 13.27
N LEU A 96 8.22 -17.29 12.08
CA LEU A 96 7.67 -18.09 10.99
C LEU A 96 7.56 -19.58 11.36
N LEU A 97 8.56 -20.16 12.03
CA LEU A 97 8.48 -21.54 12.52
C LEU A 97 7.47 -21.68 13.66
N LEU A 98 7.50 -20.76 14.62
CA LEU A 98 6.59 -20.75 15.76
C LEU A 98 5.13 -20.60 15.31
N SER A 99 4.86 -19.90 14.20
CA SER A 99 3.50 -19.73 13.65
C SER A 99 2.75 -21.05 13.46
N ARG A 100 3.47 -22.16 13.24
CA ARG A 100 2.94 -23.52 13.02
C ARG A 100 2.63 -24.27 14.32
N ILE A 101 3.02 -23.76 15.48
CA ILE A 101 2.73 -24.34 16.80
C ILE A 101 1.42 -23.78 17.36
N ARG A 102 0.60 -24.64 17.96
CA ARG A 102 -0.70 -24.26 18.54
C ARG A 102 -0.57 -23.47 19.84
N ASN A 103 0.24 -23.96 20.79
CA ASN A 103 0.34 -23.40 22.13
C ASN A 103 1.36 -22.26 22.17
N LYS A 104 0.97 -21.12 21.63
CA LYS A 104 1.78 -19.89 21.59
C LYS A 104 0.92 -18.67 21.88
N THR A 105 1.56 -17.65 22.42
CA THR A 105 0.97 -16.33 22.67
C THR A 105 2.01 -15.26 22.35
N LEU A 106 1.58 -14.24 21.64
CA LEU A 106 2.36 -13.04 21.37
C LEU A 106 1.94 -11.95 22.34
N TYR A 107 2.92 -11.24 22.89
CA TYR A 107 2.73 -10.00 23.63
C TYR A 107 3.50 -8.88 22.94
N ILE A 108 2.89 -7.71 22.84
CA ILE A 108 3.52 -6.48 22.35
C ILE A 108 3.46 -5.48 23.50
N ASP A 109 4.62 -5.02 23.97
CA ASP A 109 4.74 -4.15 25.15
C ASP A 109 3.95 -4.69 26.37
N GLY A 110 3.99 -6.01 26.56
CA GLY A 110 3.30 -6.72 27.65
C GLY A 110 1.81 -6.99 27.42
N ILE A 111 1.21 -6.51 26.33
CA ILE A 111 -0.21 -6.71 26.01
C ILE A 111 -0.38 -7.92 25.08
N PRO A 112 -1.24 -8.90 25.40
CA PRO A 112 -1.48 -10.04 24.53
C PRO A 112 -2.15 -9.60 23.22
N GLU A 113 -1.66 -10.13 22.10
CA GLU A 113 -2.05 -9.70 20.76
C GLU A 113 -2.40 -10.90 19.87
N ASP A 114 -3.31 -10.68 18.92
CA ASP A 114 -3.65 -11.71 17.94
C ASP A 114 -2.46 -11.99 17.03
N TRP A 115 -2.09 -13.26 16.91
CA TRP A 115 -0.94 -13.66 16.12
C TRP A 115 -1.12 -13.34 14.64
N LYS A 116 -2.29 -13.67 14.05
CA LYS A 116 -2.50 -13.57 12.60
C LYS A 116 -2.50 -12.12 12.16
N GLU A 117 -3.15 -11.25 12.93
CA GLU A 117 -3.21 -9.82 12.63
C GLU A 117 -1.87 -9.12 12.89
N SER A 118 -1.19 -9.42 14.01
CA SER A 118 0.05 -8.73 14.36
C SER A 118 1.26 -9.22 13.57
N MET A 119 1.29 -10.50 13.16
CA MET A 119 2.42 -11.10 12.44
C MET A 119 2.17 -11.24 10.92
N ALA A 120 1.13 -10.60 10.38
CA ALA A 120 0.79 -10.66 8.95
C ALA A 120 1.93 -10.18 8.02
N PHE A 121 2.86 -9.37 8.53
CA PHE A 121 3.99 -8.84 7.78
C PHE A 121 5.17 -9.81 7.63
N LEU A 122 5.24 -10.90 8.43
CA LEU A 122 6.42 -11.77 8.49
C LEU A 122 6.82 -12.38 7.14
N PRO A 123 5.89 -12.94 6.32
CA PRO A 123 6.28 -13.51 5.03
C PRO A 123 6.91 -12.48 4.10
N CYS A 124 6.29 -11.30 3.97
CA CYS A 124 6.82 -10.21 3.15
C CYS A 124 8.16 -9.69 3.69
N LEU A 125 8.34 -9.61 5.01
CA LEU A 125 9.61 -9.24 5.61
C LEU A 125 10.72 -10.25 5.29
N LYS A 126 10.40 -11.54 5.33
CA LYS A 126 11.32 -12.62 4.97
C LYS A 126 11.73 -12.52 3.50
N ASP A 127 10.75 -12.39 2.60
CA ASP A 127 11.00 -12.22 1.16
C ASP A 127 11.89 -11.00 0.91
N ARG A 128 11.60 -9.87 1.59
CA ARG A 128 12.42 -8.65 1.53
C ARG A 128 13.88 -8.90 1.95
N MET A 129 14.11 -9.64 3.03
CA MET A 129 15.45 -9.93 3.55
C MET A 129 16.27 -10.82 2.61
N GLU A 130 15.60 -11.62 1.78
CA GLU A 130 16.24 -12.54 0.81
C GLU A 130 16.34 -11.95 -0.60
N CYS A 131 15.63 -10.84 -0.87
CA CYS A 131 15.69 -10.14 -2.16
C CYS A 131 17.05 -9.46 -2.40
N TYR A 132 17.53 -9.51 -3.64
CA TYR A 132 18.74 -8.80 -4.08
C TYR A 132 18.67 -7.28 -3.84
N ASN A 133 17.49 -6.67 -4.03
CA ASN A 133 17.25 -5.27 -3.70
C ASN A 133 16.03 -5.14 -2.76
N PRO A 134 16.25 -5.14 -1.43
CA PRO A 134 15.20 -5.08 -0.42
C PRO A 134 14.33 -3.81 -0.49
N ILE A 135 14.89 -2.69 -0.96
CA ILE A 135 14.14 -1.45 -1.10
C ILE A 135 13.15 -1.57 -2.26
N ARG A 136 13.61 -2.04 -3.44
CA ARG A 136 12.75 -2.28 -4.61
C ARG A 136 11.62 -3.26 -4.34
N HIS A 137 11.85 -4.26 -3.47
CA HIS A 137 10.81 -5.18 -3.01
C HIS A 137 9.63 -4.44 -2.36
N CYS A 138 9.88 -3.48 -1.46
CA CYS A 138 8.82 -2.69 -0.81
C CYS A 138 7.98 -1.88 -1.80
N PHE A 139 8.53 -1.53 -2.96
CA PHE A 139 7.83 -0.79 -4.01
C PHE A 139 7.20 -1.72 -5.07
N GLY A 140 7.27 -3.04 -4.91
CA GLY A 140 6.67 -4.02 -5.82
C GLY A 140 7.41 -4.22 -7.14
N VAL A 141 8.57 -3.57 -7.32
CA VAL A 141 9.32 -3.54 -8.59
C VAL A 141 9.72 -4.94 -9.03
N ALA A 142 10.09 -5.81 -8.09
CA ALA A 142 10.42 -7.22 -8.37
C ALA A 142 9.23 -8.01 -8.94
N GLY A 143 8.00 -7.60 -8.64
CA GLY A 143 6.77 -8.20 -9.15
C GLY A 143 6.24 -7.58 -10.44
N ASN A 144 7.03 -6.75 -11.13
CA ASN A 144 6.63 -6.00 -12.33
C ASN A 144 5.43 -5.06 -12.10
N TYR A 145 5.34 -4.46 -10.91
CA TYR A 145 4.39 -3.38 -10.64
C TYR A 145 5.03 -2.31 -9.75
N LEU A 146 4.41 -1.14 -9.68
CA LEU A 146 4.86 -0.06 -8.81
C LEU A 146 3.83 0.17 -7.69
N SER A 147 4.29 0.26 -6.45
CA SER A 147 3.52 0.72 -5.30
C SER A 147 4.14 2.03 -4.82
N ILE A 148 3.56 3.16 -5.23
CA ILE A 148 4.09 4.48 -4.84
C ILE A 148 4.01 4.73 -3.32
N TRP A 149 3.24 3.92 -2.60
CA TRP A 149 3.00 4.01 -1.17
C TRP A 149 4.13 3.43 -0.31
N GLY A 150 5.17 2.83 -0.91
CA GLY A 150 6.34 2.35 -0.17
C GLY A 150 6.11 1.05 0.62
N CYS A 151 5.00 0.37 0.36
CA CYS A 151 4.76 -0.99 0.84
C CYS A 151 3.92 -1.76 -0.19
N GLU A 152 4.44 -2.88 -0.67
CA GLU A 152 3.76 -3.69 -1.68
C GLU A 152 2.61 -4.52 -1.08
N ALA A 153 2.67 -4.80 0.23
CA ALA A 153 1.64 -5.54 0.95
C ALA A 153 0.32 -4.75 1.09
N ILE A 154 0.34 -3.43 0.84
CA ILE A 154 -0.87 -2.59 0.74
C ILE A 154 -1.71 -2.94 -0.49
N LYS A 155 -1.10 -3.50 -1.56
CA LYS A 155 -1.82 -3.93 -2.78
C LYS A 155 -2.71 -2.85 -3.41
N LEU A 156 -2.27 -1.59 -3.35
CA LEU A 156 -2.82 -0.49 -4.17
C LEU A 156 -1.78 -0.18 -5.25
N ARG A 157 -1.82 -0.90 -6.36
CA ARG A 157 -0.78 -0.79 -7.38
C ARG A 157 -0.98 0.47 -8.21
N TRP A 158 0.11 1.03 -8.72
CA TRP A 158 0.10 2.08 -9.72
C TRP A 158 -0.06 1.44 -11.11
N PHE A 159 -1.26 0.90 -11.36
CA PHE A 159 -1.58 0.18 -12.58
C PHE A 159 -2.96 0.60 -13.08
N GLY A 160 -3.10 0.91 -14.37
CA GLY A 160 -4.27 1.63 -14.87
C GLY A 160 -5.63 0.91 -14.74
N PHE A 161 -5.62 -0.39 -14.49
CA PHE A 161 -6.82 -1.18 -14.23
C PHE A 161 -7.23 -1.25 -12.75
N GLU A 162 -6.47 -0.62 -11.86
CA GLU A 162 -6.77 -0.62 -10.43
C GLU A 162 -8.02 0.18 -10.11
N ASN A 163 -8.86 -0.34 -9.22
CA ASN A 163 -10.16 0.26 -8.90
C ASN A 163 -10.02 1.57 -8.12
N TRP A 164 -8.87 1.86 -7.52
CA TRP A 164 -8.71 3.10 -6.75
C TRP A 164 -8.56 4.34 -7.65
N PHE A 165 -8.25 4.14 -8.94
CA PHE A 165 -8.26 5.18 -9.96
C PHE A 165 -9.68 5.66 -10.32
N SER A 166 -10.72 5.00 -9.81
CA SER A 166 -12.12 5.43 -9.90
C SER A 166 -12.65 5.99 -8.58
N TRP A 167 -11.80 6.27 -7.60
CA TRP A 167 -12.22 6.89 -6.33
C TRP A 167 -12.20 8.40 -6.46
N GLY A 168 -13.31 8.96 -6.90
CA GLY A 168 -13.47 10.38 -7.14
C GLY A 168 -14.68 10.66 -8.01
N THR A 169 -14.76 11.89 -8.50
CA THR A 169 -15.84 12.34 -9.38
C THR A 169 -15.27 13.23 -10.49
N PHE A 170 -15.95 13.26 -11.63
CA PHE A 170 -15.66 14.23 -12.67
C PHE A 170 -16.36 15.56 -12.34
N ASP A 171 -15.58 16.62 -12.15
CA ASP A 171 -16.12 17.99 -12.03
C ASP A 171 -16.66 18.45 -13.39
N ASN A 172 -15.99 18.03 -14.46
CA ASN A 172 -16.43 18.11 -15.85
C ASN A 172 -15.76 16.96 -16.63
N PRO A 173 -16.10 16.71 -17.91
CA PRO A 173 -15.57 15.56 -18.63
C PRO A 173 -14.04 15.45 -18.63
N ASN A 174 -13.33 16.58 -18.63
CA ASN A 174 -11.87 16.60 -18.70
C ASN A 174 -11.19 16.78 -17.33
N VAL A 175 -11.93 16.99 -16.24
CA VAL A 175 -11.35 17.23 -14.90
C VAL A 175 -11.90 16.21 -13.92
N PHE A 176 -11.02 15.32 -13.45
CA PHE A 176 -11.33 14.34 -12.42
C PHE A 176 -10.78 14.78 -11.08
N ARG A 177 -11.62 14.80 -10.07
CA ARG A 177 -11.28 15.09 -8.67
C ARG A 177 -11.22 13.78 -7.89
N PHE A 178 -10.05 13.46 -7.35
CA PHE A 178 -9.85 12.29 -6.52
C PHE A 178 -10.45 12.48 -5.12
N ASP A 179 -11.08 11.43 -4.60
CA ASP A 179 -11.46 11.35 -3.20
C ASP A 179 -10.22 10.97 -2.35
N LYS A 180 -9.38 11.97 -2.07
CA LYS A 180 -8.17 11.77 -1.26
C LYS A 180 -8.47 11.30 0.15
N ALA A 181 -9.62 11.68 0.72
CA ALA A 181 -10.01 11.26 2.06
C ALA A 181 -10.27 9.74 2.09
N ARG A 182 -10.97 9.20 1.10
CA ARG A 182 -11.16 7.75 0.93
C ARG A 182 -9.85 7.03 0.67
N LEU A 183 -9.01 7.55 -0.23
CA LEU A 183 -7.70 6.98 -0.53
C LEU A 183 -6.83 6.89 0.74
N ALA A 184 -6.77 7.98 1.50
CA ALA A 184 -6.07 8.06 2.78
C ALA A 184 -6.63 7.04 3.79
N HIS A 185 -7.95 7.00 3.97
CA HIS A 185 -8.59 6.02 4.86
C HIS A 185 -8.24 4.58 4.49
N GLU A 186 -8.29 4.25 3.20
CA GLU A 186 -7.97 2.90 2.71
C GLU A 186 -6.49 2.55 2.94
N LEU A 187 -5.58 3.48 2.63
CA LEU A 187 -4.15 3.30 2.89
C LEU A 187 -3.89 3.06 4.36
N ARG A 188 -4.52 3.82 5.26
CA ARG A 188 -4.44 3.62 6.71
C ARG A 188 -4.86 2.22 7.11
N ARG A 189 -6.06 1.81 6.66
CA ARG A 189 -6.67 0.52 6.99
C ARG A 189 -5.78 -0.64 6.55
N ARG A 190 -5.22 -0.57 5.35
CA ARG A 190 -4.33 -1.62 4.82
C ARG A 190 -2.96 -1.62 5.48
N ALA A 191 -2.37 -0.43 5.70
CA ALA A 191 -1.07 -0.30 6.36
C ALA A 191 -1.09 -0.79 7.82
N MET A 192 -2.22 -0.64 8.53
CA MET A 192 -2.35 -1.05 9.93
C MET A 192 -2.07 -2.54 10.16
N LYS A 193 -2.41 -3.40 9.19
CA LYS A 193 -2.10 -4.84 9.24
C LYS A 193 -0.60 -5.14 9.23
N PHE A 194 0.20 -4.19 8.77
CA PHE A 194 1.65 -4.31 8.65
C PHE A 194 2.38 -3.32 9.57
N ARG A 195 1.70 -2.77 10.58
CA ARG A 195 2.23 -1.73 11.49
C ARG A 195 3.54 -2.12 12.18
N LEU A 196 3.76 -3.42 12.37
CA LEU A 196 4.97 -3.96 12.99
C LEU A 196 6.13 -4.17 12.02
N CYS A 197 5.92 -4.04 10.71
CA CYS A 197 7.01 -4.13 9.74
C CYS A 197 8.00 -2.97 9.96
N PRO A 198 9.30 -3.25 10.24
CA PRO A 198 10.28 -2.19 10.53
C PRO A 198 10.53 -1.27 9.34
N TYR A 199 10.21 -1.73 8.12
CA TYR A 199 10.42 -0.97 6.88
C TYR A 199 9.20 -0.18 6.41
N LEU A 200 8.01 -0.42 6.98
CA LEU A 200 6.82 0.39 6.70
C LEU A 200 7.06 1.81 7.22
N ASN A 201 7.04 2.80 6.33
CA ASN A 201 7.19 4.21 6.71
C ASN A 201 5.84 4.92 6.53
N TYR A 202 5.16 5.17 7.65
CA TYR A 202 3.86 5.84 7.60
C TYR A 202 4.00 7.31 7.19
N THR A 203 5.02 8.03 7.68
CA THR A 203 5.32 9.41 7.25
C THR A 203 5.49 9.51 5.74
N TYR A 204 6.18 8.55 5.13
CA TYR A 204 6.29 8.48 3.66
C TYR A 204 4.92 8.33 3.00
N ILE A 205 4.06 7.42 3.48
CA ILE A 205 2.68 7.27 2.96
C ILE A 205 1.91 8.59 3.07
N GLN A 206 2.03 9.30 4.19
CA GLN A 206 1.37 10.60 4.37
C GLN A 206 1.84 11.63 3.35
N GLU A 207 3.15 11.76 3.14
CA GLU A 207 3.70 12.70 2.17
C GLU A 207 3.32 12.32 0.74
N VAL A 208 3.25 11.02 0.41
CA VAL A 208 2.73 10.56 -0.89
C VAL A 208 1.27 10.98 -1.06
N VAL A 209 0.41 10.76 -0.05
CA VAL A 209 -1.00 11.20 -0.10
C VAL A 209 -1.09 12.72 -0.24
N LYS A 210 -0.30 13.47 0.51
CA LYS A 210 -0.27 14.95 0.45
C LYS A 210 0.08 15.45 -0.94
N HIS A 211 1.11 14.88 -1.56
CA HIS A 211 1.58 15.25 -2.91
C HIS A 211 0.78 14.61 -4.06
N PHE A 212 -0.06 13.61 -3.77
CA PHE A 212 -0.98 13.06 -4.75
C PHE A 212 -1.98 14.14 -5.20
N PRO A 213 -2.26 14.28 -6.52
CA PRO A 213 -3.11 15.35 -7.04
C PRO A 213 -4.54 15.24 -6.51
N GLU A 214 -5.11 16.38 -6.09
CA GLU A 214 -6.54 16.50 -5.77
C GLU A 214 -7.39 16.39 -7.04
N THR A 215 -6.93 17.08 -8.09
CA THR A 215 -7.60 17.14 -9.40
C THR A 215 -6.61 16.87 -10.51
N VAL A 216 -7.04 16.19 -11.56
CA VAL A 216 -6.23 15.94 -12.76
C VAL A 216 -7.02 16.28 -14.02
N TYR A 217 -6.30 16.79 -15.02
CA TYR A 217 -6.84 17.06 -16.34
C TYR A 217 -6.58 15.88 -17.28
N VAL A 218 -7.60 15.39 -17.95
CA VAL A 218 -7.54 14.24 -18.86
C VAL A 218 -7.09 14.71 -20.26
N ASP A 219 -5.78 14.88 -20.41
CA ASP A 219 -5.13 15.32 -21.67
C ASP A 219 -4.77 14.17 -22.63
N ARG A 220 -5.03 12.91 -22.24
CA ARG A 220 -4.65 11.67 -22.94
C ARG A 220 -3.13 11.46 -23.10
N LYS A 221 -2.30 12.37 -22.58
CA LYS A 221 -0.82 12.29 -22.54
C LYS A 221 -0.35 11.79 -21.18
N LYS A 222 -0.70 12.51 -20.12
CA LYS A 222 -0.36 12.19 -18.72
C LYS A 222 -1.46 11.36 -18.07
N TRP A 223 -2.72 11.76 -18.27
CA TRP A 223 -3.89 11.07 -17.71
C TRP A 223 -4.86 10.67 -18.82
N ASN A 224 -5.46 9.50 -18.68
CA ASN A 224 -6.46 8.99 -19.62
C ASN A 224 -7.68 8.45 -18.87
N TYR A 225 -8.81 8.33 -19.57
CA TYR A 225 -10.02 7.76 -19.02
C TYR A 225 -9.86 6.26 -18.71
N ARG A 226 -10.24 5.85 -17.50
CA ARG A 226 -10.38 4.43 -17.16
C ARG A 226 -11.66 3.92 -17.79
N THR A 227 -11.56 2.95 -18.69
CA THR A 227 -12.73 2.38 -19.35
C THR A 227 -13.49 1.43 -18.41
N CYS A 228 -14.81 1.55 -18.35
CA CYS A 228 -15.69 0.61 -17.67
C CYS A 228 -16.74 0.06 -18.64
N TYR A 229 -17.14 -1.20 -18.44
CA TYR A 229 -18.09 -1.90 -19.33
C TYR A 229 -19.55 -1.78 -18.90
N ASN A 230 -19.80 -1.31 -17.67
CA ASN A 230 -21.14 -1.23 -17.10
C ASN A 230 -21.63 0.21 -17.06
N SER A 231 -22.79 0.46 -17.66
CA SER A 231 -23.54 1.71 -17.47
C SER A 231 -24.06 1.77 -16.03
N ARG A 232 -23.67 2.80 -15.28
CA ARG A 232 -24.20 3.11 -13.94
C ARG A 232 -24.42 4.63 -13.83
N PRO A 233 -25.27 5.12 -12.93
CA PRO A 233 -25.57 6.55 -12.84
C PRO A 233 -24.36 7.48 -12.67
N GLU A 234 -23.24 6.94 -12.15
CA GLU A 234 -22.02 7.70 -11.81
C GLU A 234 -20.96 7.68 -12.93
N VAL A 235 -21.21 6.98 -14.05
CA VAL A 235 -20.23 6.84 -15.14
C VAL A 235 -20.51 7.83 -16.26
N LEU A 236 -19.46 8.42 -16.82
CA LEU A 236 -19.56 9.28 -18.00
C LEU A 236 -19.53 8.44 -19.26
N PHE A 237 -20.38 8.78 -20.24
CA PHE A 237 -20.25 8.29 -21.60
C PHE A 237 -19.34 9.22 -22.41
N VAL A 238 -18.23 8.68 -22.90
CA VAL A 238 -17.20 9.44 -23.62
C VAL A 238 -17.21 9.02 -25.08
N VAL A 239 -17.23 10.00 -25.98
CA VAL A 239 -17.05 9.80 -27.43
C VAL A 239 -15.77 10.51 -27.85
N LEU A 240 -14.73 9.75 -28.19
CA LEU A 240 -13.47 10.27 -28.67
C LEU A 240 -13.44 10.21 -30.20
N LYS A 241 -13.15 11.33 -30.83
CA LYS A 241 -12.83 11.40 -32.26
C LYS A 241 -11.31 11.47 -32.42
N ASP A 242 -10.76 10.58 -33.21
CA ASP A 242 -9.36 10.60 -33.66
C ASP A 242 -9.29 10.38 -35.18
N GLU A 243 -8.08 10.39 -35.73
CA GLU A 243 -7.83 10.20 -37.17
C GLU A 243 -8.35 8.85 -37.69
N LEU A 244 -8.54 7.86 -36.81
CA LEU A 244 -9.01 6.51 -37.13
C LEU A 244 -10.53 6.35 -36.96
N GLY A 245 -11.23 7.39 -36.51
CA GLY A 245 -12.68 7.43 -36.39
C GLY A 245 -13.19 7.82 -34.99
N SER A 246 -14.43 7.42 -34.71
CA SER A 246 -15.07 7.68 -33.41
C SER A 246 -15.06 6.42 -32.54
N ARG A 247 -14.57 6.53 -31.32
CA ARG A 247 -14.64 5.47 -30.31
C ARG A 247 -15.47 5.95 -29.12
N SER A 248 -16.44 5.14 -28.70
CA SER A 248 -17.30 5.47 -27.56
C SER A 248 -17.20 4.42 -26.47
N PHE A 249 -17.14 4.86 -25.21
CA PHE A 249 -17.05 3.98 -24.04
C PHE A 249 -17.56 4.69 -22.78
N PHE A 250 -17.80 3.93 -21.71
CA PHE A 250 -18.10 4.50 -20.39
C PHE A 250 -16.82 4.63 -19.56
N THR A 251 -16.76 5.63 -18.69
CA THR A 251 -15.66 5.83 -17.75
C THR A 251 -16.17 6.20 -16.36
N ASP A 252 -15.49 5.68 -15.35
CA ASP A 252 -15.76 5.91 -13.94
C ASP A 252 -14.53 6.49 -13.22
N GLY A 253 -13.46 6.84 -13.95
CA GLY A 253 -12.21 7.27 -13.36
C GLY A 253 -11.13 7.60 -14.37
N VAL A 254 -9.92 7.78 -13.87
CA VAL A 254 -8.76 8.19 -14.67
C VAL A 254 -7.54 7.38 -14.29
N PHE A 255 -6.67 7.09 -15.24
CA PHE A 255 -5.42 6.40 -14.97
C PHE A 255 -4.22 7.14 -15.59
N PRO A 256 -3.04 7.03 -14.97
CA PRO A 256 -1.83 7.65 -15.46
C PRO A 256 -1.26 6.86 -16.63
N LYS A 257 -0.86 7.55 -17.69
CA LYS A 257 -0.18 6.96 -18.85
C LYS A 257 1.35 7.04 -18.78
N SER A 258 1.86 7.94 -17.95
CA SER A 258 3.29 8.23 -17.86
C SER A 258 3.86 7.80 -16.51
N TRP A 259 5.11 7.34 -16.52
CA TRP A 259 5.91 7.06 -15.32
C TRP A 259 6.37 8.35 -14.60
N GLU A 260 6.32 9.50 -15.29
CA GLU A 260 6.73 10.79 -14.72
C GLU A 260 5.88 11.16 -13.50
N ILE A 261 4.57 10.87 -13.54
CA ILE A 261 3.64 11.19 -12.46
C ILE A 261 4.02 10.48 -11.15
N PRO A 262 4.12 9.14 -11.11
CA PRO A 262 4.51 8.47 -9.88
C PRO A 262 5.94 8.86 -9.46
N ALA A 263 6.86 9.06 -10.40
CA ALA A 263 8.23 9.49 -10.06
C ALA A 263 8.26 10.87 -9.38
N GLU A 264 7.50 11.85 -9.86
CA GLU A 264 7.40 13.18 -9.27
C GLU A 264 6.81 13.12 -7.85
N ILE A 265 5.71 12.37 -7.67
CA ILE A 265 5.06 12.20 -6.36
C ILE A 265 6.03 11.55 -5.37
N MET A 266 6.69 10.47 -5.80
CA MET A 266 7.66 9.76 -4.98
C MET A 266 8.86 10.65 -4.63
N ALA A 267 9.43 11.38 -5.59
CA ALA A 267 10.56 12.27 -5.34
C ALA A 267 10.25 13.35 -4.30
N LYS A 268 9.07 13.97 -4.37
CA LYS A 268 8.60 14.95 -3.37
C LYS A 268 8.46 14.31 -1.99
N ALA A 269 7.80 13.15 -1.91
CA ALA A 269 7.62 12.44 -0.64
C ALA A 269 8.94 11.94 -0.02
N MET A 270 9.92 11.57 -0.85
CA MET A 270 11.24 11.11 -0.43
C MET A 270 12.05 12.24 0.20
N GLY A 271 12.10 13.41 -0.45
CA GLY A 271 12.87 14.56 0.03
C GLY A 271 12.42 15.07 1.42
N LEU A 272 11.16 14.83 1.78
CA LEU A 272 10.57 15.24 3.06
C LEU A 272 10.55 14.14 4.12
N SER A 273 10.79 12.88 3.76
CA SER A 273 10.79 11.74 4.69
C SER A 273 12.16 11.34 5.23
N GLY A 274 13.22 12.09 4.87
CA GLY A 274 14.57 11.91 5.42
C GLY A 274 15.30 10.64 4.96
N LYS A 275 14.84 9.99 3.88
CA LYS A 275 15.46 8.76 3.34
C LYS A 275 16.29 9.04 2.08
N ASP A 276 17.59 9.26 2.24
CA ASP A 276 18.55 9.35 1.12
C ASP A 276 18.70 8.02 0.36
N GLU A 277 18.41 6.88 1.00
CA GLU A 277 18.58 5.53 0.46
C GLU A 277 17.71 5.24 -0.78
N LEU A 278 16.71 6.06 -1.07
CA LEU A 278 15.77 5.84 -2.18
C LEU A 278 16.27 6.35 -3.53
N LYS A 279 17.41 7.07 -3.57
CA LYS A 279 18.14 7.36 -4.82
C LYS A 279 18.49 6.07 -5.58
N LEU A 280 18.71 4.97 -4.84
CA LEU A 280 18.99 3.62 -5.36
C LEU A 280 17.79 2.94 -6.04
N LEU A 281 16.56 3.41 -5.85
CA LEU A 281 15.41 2.84 -6.57
C LEU A 281 15.53 3.09 -8.07
N TRP A 282 16.08 4.24 -8.45
CA TRP A 282 16.14 4.74 -9.81
C TRP A 282 17.51 4.58 -10.47
N SER A 283 18.55 4.23 -9.70
CA SER A 283 19.82 3.81 -10.27
C SER A 283 19.69 2.37 -10.78
N SER A 284 19.95 2.08 -12.05
CA SER A 284 20.27 0.70 -12.44
C SER A 284 21.52 0.22 -11.68
N PRO A 285 21.75 -1.11 -11.63
CA PRO A 285 22.99 -1.67 -11.06
C PRO A 285 24.28 -1.09 -11.66
N ASP A 286 24.21 -0.52 -12.86
CA ASP A 286 25.30 0.16 -13.59
C ASP A 286 25.24 1.71 -13.49
N GLY A 287 24.32 2.27 -12.69
CA GLY A 287 24.10 3.71 -12.56
C GLY A 287 23.25 4.35 -13.65
N THR A 288 22.77 3.60 -14.65
CA THR A 288 21.88 4.16 -15.68
C THR A 288 20.43 4.21 -15.21
N VAL A 289 19.76 5.34 -15.36
CA VAL A 289 18.32 5.41 -15.09
C VAL A 289 17.60 4.97 -16.36
N SER A 290 17.26 3.68 -16.51
CA SER A 290 16.48 3.22 -17.66
C SER A 290 14.98 3.25 -17.34
N TYR A 291 14.28 4.16 -18.02
CA TYR A 291 12.82 4.23 -18.05
C TYR A 291 12.35 3.61 -19.37
N THR A 292 12.30 2.28 -19.43
CA THR A 292 11.64 1.55 -20.52
C THR A 292 10.55 0.67 -19.94
#